data_AF-A0A2L0UFA4-F1
#
_entry.id   AF-A0A2L0UFA4-F1
#
_cell.length_a   1.000
_cell.length_b   1.000
_cell.length_c   1.000
_cell.angle_alpha   90.00
_cell.angle_beta   90.00
_cell.angle_gamma   90.00
#
_symmetry.space_group_name_H-M   'P 1'
#
loop_
_entity.id
_entity.type
_entity.pdbx_description
1 polymer ?
#
loop_
_entity_poly.entity_id
_entity_poly.type
_entity_poly.pdbx_seq_one_letter_code
_entity_poly.pdbx_strand_id
1 'polypeptide(L)'
;RPTSDGDRRYGITNRPTARGWEIDEPRFDTRNAGYENEKHRFGYIVEVDPFDPTSTPKKHSALGRFKHEGANVTVASDGRVVAYMGDDERFDYLYKFVSKNKVQPGTSAAARKANMTLLSEGSLYVARFQGNSVAEINGTGTLPSDGAFDGVGEWLPLLIDNRSVVAGMTAAEVAVFTRLAADRMGATKMDRCEDVEPNPATGKVYVACTNNTNRGVGSNAPADEANPRTQNRDGHIVELSEAGGNASGTRFTWNLLLVCGDPARNPTTYFGGYPKDKVSPISCPDNVAFDSQGNLWISTDGQPSTVGFNDGLFKVGLEGAERGRVQQFLAVPRDAETCGPVIHDQDGSVFVAVQHPGEDGSWAAQTSYFPDYVPAGTRPGRGEAALPRPSVVQVYRA
;
A
#
# COMPACT_ATOMS: atom_id res chain seq x y z
N ARG A 1 19.92 11.12 -22.57
CA ARG A 1 18.77 11.59 -23.38
C ARG A 1 17.93 12.49 -22.48
N PRO A 2 17.23 13.53 -23.00
CA PRO A 2 16.15 14.13 -22.23
C PRO A 2 15.22 12.99 -21.80
N THR A 3 14.87 12.96 -20.52
CA THR A 3 13.93 11.98 -19.97
C THR A 3 12.63 12.13 -20.74
N SER A 4 12.18 11.04 -21.38
CA SER A 4 10.89 11.04 -22.07
C SER A 4 9.78 11.43 -21.07
N ASP A 5 8.61 11.85 -21.55
CA ASP A 5 7.49 12.15 -20.64
C ASP A 5 7.12 10.93 -19.79
N GLY A 6 7.22 9.73 -20.35
CA GLY A 6 7.10 8.46 -19.61
C GLY A 6 8.17 8.28 -18.54
N ASP A 7 9.43 8.57 -18.84
CA ASP A 7 10.50 8.50 -17.83
C ASP A 7 10.24 9.45 -16.66
N ARG A 8 9.85 10.69 -16.96
CA ARG A 8 9.56 11.69 -15.93
C ARG A 8 8.38 11.27 -15.05
N ARG A 9 7.33 10.68 -15.64
CA ARG A 9 6.14 10.23 -14.89
C ARG A 9 6.42 9.08 -13.91
N TYR A 10 7.50 8.33 -14.15
CA TYR A 10 7.97 7.23 -13.31
C TYR A 10 9.17 7.63 -12.44
N GLY A 11 9.49 8.92 -12.34
CA GLY A 11 10.60 9.41 -11.51
C GLY A 11 11.99 9.02 -12.01
N ILE A 12 12.13 8.60 -13.27
CA ILE A 12 13.43 8.27 -13.87
C ILE A 12 14.15 9.57 -14.21
N THR A 13 15.32 9.78 -13.61
CA THR A 13 16.12 10.99 -13.79
C THR A 13 17.52 10.67 -14.32
N ASN A 14 18.29 11.70 -14.64
CA ASN A 14 19.70 11.61 -15.00
C ASN A 14 20.64 11.92 -13.81
N ARG A 15 20.10 11.98 -12.58
CA ARG A 15 20.90 12.19 -11.37
C ARG A 15 21.48 10.85 -10.89
N PRO A 16 22.65 10.86 -10.23
CA PRO A 16 23.17 9.67 -9.57
C PRO A 16 22.14 9.05 -8.62
N THR A 17 22.03 7.73 -8.64
CA THR A 17 21.18 7.03 -7.67
C THR A 17 21.88 6.96 -6.31
N ALA A 18 21.11 6.84 -5.23
CA ALA A 18 21.69 6.72 -3.88
C ALA A 18 22.59 5.49 -3.72
N ARG A 19 22.35 4.43 -4.52
CA ARG A 19 23.11 3.18 -4.49
C ARG A 19 24.33 3.18 -5.41
N GLY A 20 24.36 4.05 -6.42
CA GLY A 20 25.46 4.16 -7.38
C GLY A 20 25.67 2.94 -8.27
N TRP A 21 24.71 2.01 -8.35
CA TRP A 21 24.85 0.76 -9.12
C TRP A 21 25.10 0.98 -10.61
N GLU A 22 24.69 2.12 -11.16
CA GLU A 22 24.96 2.51 -12.53
C GLU A 22 26.47 2.69 -12.84
N ILE A 23 27.32 2.82 -11.81
CA ILE A 23 28.77 2.93 -11.95
C ILE A 23 29.40 1.56 -12.21
N ASP A 24 28.94 0.53 -11.48
CA ASP A 24 29.54 -0.80 -11.50
C ASP A 24 28.80 -1.76 -12.42
N GLU A 25 27.49 -1.57 -12.61
CA GLU A 25 26.64 -2.45 -13.40
C GLU A 25 25.96 -1.74 -14.57
N PRO A 26 26.45 -1.92 -15.83
CA PRO A 26 26.00 -1.19 -17.00
C PRO A 26 24.49 -1.23 -17.26
N ARG A 27 23.80 -2.28 -16.82
CA ARG A 27 22.35 -2.44 -16.99
C ARG A 27 21.53 -1.36 -16.28
N PHE A 28 22.07 -0.75 -15.22
CA PHE A 28 21.37 0.29 -14.47
C PHE A 28 21.52 1.69 -15.07
N ASP A 29 22.40 1.86 -16.07
CA ASP A 29 22.45 3.07 -16.89
C ASP A 29 21.69 2.86 -18.20
N THR A 30 20.44 3.32 -18.25
CA THR A 30 19.57 3.21 -19.45
C THR A 30 20.03 4.07 -20.64
N ARG A 31 21.16 4.78 -20.54
CA ARG A 31 21.82 5.44 -21.67
C ARG A 31 22.73 4.49 -22.45
N ASN A 32 23.11 3.37 -21.83
CA ASN A 32 23.96 2.36 -22.46
C ASN A 32 23.19 1.62 -23.57
N ALA A 33 23.89 1.36 -24.68
CA ALA A 33 23.33 0.64 -25.81
C ALA A 33 22.89 -0.77 -25.38
N GLY A 34 21.63 -1.13 -25.67
CA GLY A 34 21.03 -2.40 -25.30
C GLY A 34 20.28 -2.40 -23.95
N TYR A 35 20.43 -1.35 -23.13
CA TYR A 35 19.77 -1.21 -21.82
C TYR A 35 18.73 -0.08 -21.77
N GLU A 36 18.38 0.51 -22.91
CA GLU A 36 17.45 1.64 -22.99
C GLU A 36 16.06 1.32 -22.40
N ASN A 37 15.67 0.04 -22.47
CA ASN A 37 14.40 -0.48 -21.98
C ASN A 37 14.51 -1.17 -20.61
N GLU A 38 15.68 -1.15 -19.96
CA GLU A 38 15.88 -1.93 -18.72
C GLU A 38 14.91 -1.49 -17.61
N LYS A 39 14.69 -0.17 -17.48
CA LYS A 39 13.66 0.41 -16.59
C LYS A 39 12.24 -0.10 -16.81
N HIS A 40 11.88 -0.51 -18.04
CA HIS A 40 10.55 -1.04 -18.37
C HIS A 40 10.38 -2.50 -17.94
N ARG A 41 11.43 -3.17 -17.46
CA ARG A 41 11.42 -4.56 -16.97
C ARG A 41 11.19 -4.66 -15.46
N PHE A 42 11.04 -3.55 -14.74
CA PHE A 42 10.81 -3.49 -13.29
C PHE A 42 9.53 -2.71 -12.94
N GLY A 43 9.05 -2.87 -11.71
CA GLY A 43 7.78 -2.28 -11.23
C GLY A 43 6.56 -3.14 -11.55
N TYR A 44 6.67 -4.46 -11.42
CA TYR A 44 5.58 -5.40 -11.65
C TYR A 44 5.40 -6.30 -10.45
N ILE A 45 4.17 -6.77 -10.23
CA ILE A 45 3.91 -7.93 -9.38
C ILE A 45 4.64 -9.16 -9.91
N VAL A 46 5.33 -9.85 -9.01
CA VAL A 46 6.10 -11.08 -9.29
C VAL A 46 5.47 -12.22 -8.49
N GLU A 47 4.93 -13.23 -9.18
CA GLU A 47 4.45 -14.46 -8.54
C GLU A 47 5.62 -15.43 -8.34
N VAL A 48 5.76 -15.93 -7.11
CA VAL A 48 6.77 -16.91 -6.69
C VAL A 48 6.06 -18.16 -6.19
N ASP A 49 6.57 -19.34 -6.56
CA ASP A 49 6.09 -20.61 -6.02
C ASP A 49 6.96 -21.06 -4.84
N PRO A 50 6.51 -20.90 -3.58
CA PRO A 50 7.30 -21.30 -2.43
C PRO A 50 7.42 -22.82 -2.25
N PHE A 51 6.64 -23.62 -3.00
CA PHE A 51 6.67 -25.09 -2.92
C PHE A 51 7.57 -25.73 -4.00
N ASP A 52 8.01 -24.95 -4.98
CA ASP A 52 8.94 -25.40 -6.01
C ASP A 52 10.17 -24.48 -6.05
N PRO A 53 11.27 -24.87 -5.36
CA PRO A 53 12.49 -24.08 -5.30
C PRO A 53 13.23 -23.99 -6.65
N THR A 54 12.78 -24.74 -7.68
CA THR A 54 13.34 -24.69 -9.04
C THR A 54 12.47 -23.88 -10.01
N SER A 55 11.31 -23.42 -9.57
CA SER A 55 10.41 -22.61 -10.38
C SER A 55 11.04 -21.25 -10.70
N THR A 56 10.70 -20.72 -11.89
CA THR A 56 11.09 -19.36 -12.28
C THR A 56 9.98 -18.38 -11.89
N PRO A 57 10.24 -17.38 -11.02
CA PRO A 57 9.26 -16.35 -10.70
C PRO A 57 8.76 -15.61 -11.94
N LYS A 58 7.48 -15.23 -11.96
CA LYS A 58 6.82 -14.65 -13.12
C LYS A 58 6.36 -13.22 -12.85
N LYS A 59 6.82 -12.28 -13.68
CA LYS A 59 6.31 -10.90 -13.71
C LYS A 59 4.97 -10.87 -14.44
N HIS A 60 3.91 -10.35 -13.81
CA HIS A 60 2.58 -10.27 -14.41
C HIS A 60 2.29 -8.87 -14.97
N SER A 61 2.61 -8.65 -16.24
CA SER A 61 2.36 -7.36 -16.91
C SER A 61 0.87 -7.00 -17.05
N ALA A 62 -0.03 -7.97 -16.97
CA ALA A 62 -1.48 -7.72 -16.99
C ALA A 62 -1.97 -6.91 -15.78
N LEU A 63 -1.20 -6.90 -14.68
CA LEU A 63 -1.46 -6.10 -13.48
C LEU A 63 -0.88 -4.68 -13.58
N GLY A 64 -0.23 -4.35 -14.71
CA GLY A 64 0.34 -3.02 -14.97
C GLY A 64 1.70 -2.79 -14.30
N ARG A 65 2.34 -1.69 -14.71
CA ARG A 65 3.66 -1.27 -14.23
C ARG A 65 3.57 0.03 -13.45
N PHE A 66 3.97 -0.01 -12.17
CA PHE A 66 4.06 1.14 -11.27
C PHE A 66 4.81 0.76 -9.98
N LYS A 67 4.80 1.61 -8.96
CA LYS A 67 5.46 1.35 -7.67
C LYS A 67 4.48 0.58 -6.78
N HIS A 68 4.30 -0.70 -7.10
CA HIS A 68 3.42 -1.59 -6.36
C HIS A 68 3.90 -1.74 -4.92
N GLU A 69 3.01 -1.51 -3.96
CA GLU A 69 3.23 -1.88 -2.56
C GLU A 69 2.92 -3.37 -2.32
N GLY A 70 1.84 -3.86 -2.95
CA GLY A 70 1.40 -5.24 -2.86
C GLY A 70 0.33 -5.56 -3.90
N ALA A 71 -0.16 -6.80 -3.87
CA ALA A 71 -1.29 -7.25 -4.67
C ALA A 71 -2.08 -8.32 -3.92
N ASN A 72 -2.87 -7.88 -2.94
CA ASN A 72 -3.69 -8.80 -2.16
C ASN A 72 -4.93 -9.20 -2.96
N VAL A 73 -5.27 -10.49 -2.86
CA VAL A 73 -6.25 -11.12 -3.74
C VAL A 73 -7.47 -11.63 -2.97
N THR A 74 -8.62 -11.56 -3.62
CA THR A 74 -9.85 -12.24 -3.21
C THR A 74 -10.46 -12.98 -4.38
N VAL A 75 -11.37 -13.92 -4.11
CA VAL A 75 -12.13 -14.62 -5.14
C VAL A 75 -13.55 -14.06 -5.13
N ALA A 76 -13.94 -13.40 -6.22
CA ALA A 76 -15.28 -12.87 -6.38
C ALA A 76 -16.33 -13.98 -6.39
N SER A 77 -17.59 -13.64 -6.13
CA SER A 77 -18.71 -14.60 -6.10
C SER A 77 -18.92 -15.34 -7.43
N ASP A 78 -18.43 -14.79 -8.54
CA ASP A 78 -18.45 -15.43 -9.86
C ASP A 78 -17.28 -16.39 -10.11
N GLY A 79 -16.34 -16.51 -9.17
CA GLY A 79 -15.18 -17.39 -9.20
C GLY A 79 -13.91 -16.77 -9.80
N ARG A 80 -13.94 -15.50 -10.22
CA ARG A 80 -12.74 -14.81 -10.74
C ARG A 80 -11.87 -14.27 -9.60
N VAL A 81 -10.56 -14.27 -9.81
CA VAL A 81 -9.58 -13.66 -8.89
C VAL A 81 -9.60 -12.16 -9.09
N VAL A 82 -9.63 -11.42 -8.00
CA VAL A 82 -9.54 -9.95 -7.97
C VAL A 82 -8.32 -9.58 -7.16
N ALA A 83 -7.44 -8.74 -7.70
CA ALA A 83 -6.28 -8.20 -6.99
C ALA A 83 -6.43 -6.69 -6.83
N TYR A 84 -6.23 -6.17 -5.62
CA TYR A 84 -6.20 -4.73 -5.34
C TYR A 84 -4.75 -4.30 -5.12
N MET A 85 -4.36 -3.14 -5.67
CA MET A 85 -2.96 -2.70 -5.70
C MET A 85 -2.86 -1.18 -5.48
N GLY A 86 -2.05 -0.77 -4.50
CA GLY A 86 -1.65 0.62 -4.31
C GLY A 86 -0.42 0.98 -5.16
N ASP A 87 -0.37 2.22 -5.62
CA ASP A 87 0.80 2.81 -6.25
C ASP A 87 1.38 3.89 -5.32
N ASP A 88 2.45 3.52 -4.61
CA ASP A 88 3.03 4.37 -3.57
C ASP A 88 3.87 5.50 -4.18
N GLU A 89 3.16 6.55 -4.59
CA GLU A 89 3.71 7.86 -4.85
C GLU A 89 2.64 8.91 -4.62
N ARG A 90 3.05 10.12 -4.21
CA ARG A 90 2.12 11.23 -4.03
C ARG A 90 1.39 11.48 -5.36
N PHE A 91 0.06 11.54 -5.27
CA PHE A 91 -0.83 11.77 -6.42
C PHE A 91 -0.95 10.63 -7.41
N ASP A 92 -0.42 9.44 -7.10
CA ASP A 92 -0.68 8.23 -7.86
C ASP A 92 -1.97 7.54 -7.36
N TYR A 93 -2.18 6.28 -7.73
CA TYR A 93 -3.53 5.75 -7.88
C TYR A 93 -3.76 4.42 -7.16
N LEU A 94 -5.04 4.12 -6.92
CA LEU A 94 -5.50 2.80 -6.53
C LEU A 94 -5.93 2.00 -7.76
N TYR A 95 -5.47 0.76 -7.89
CA TYR A 95 -5.75 -0.12 -9.02
C TYR A 95 -6.47 -1.39 -8.59
N LYS A 96 -7.18 -1.99 -9.55
CA LYS A 96 -7.82 -3.30 -9.43
C LYS A 96 -7.58 -4.13 -10.67
N PHE A 97 -7.22 -5.40 -10.51
CA PHE A 97 -7.19 -6.39 -11.57
C PHE A 97 -8.28 -7.44 -11.34
N VAL A 98 -8.93 -7.90 -12.40
CA VAL A 98 -9.91 -8.99 -12.37
C VAL A 98 -9.50 -10.03 -13.42
N SER A 99 -9.24 -11.27 -13.00
CA SER A 99 -8.86 -12.35 -13.91
C SER A 99 -9.97 -12.63 -14.92
N LYS A 100 -9.60 -13.06 -16.12
CA LYS A 100 -10.56 -13.50 -17.15
C LYS A 100 -11.15 -14.87 -16.81
N ASN A 101 -10.30 -15.77 -16.35
CA ASN A 101 -10.66 -17.15 -16.01
C ASN A 101 -11.00 -17.27 -14.52
N LYS A 102 -11.70 -18.35 -14.17
CA LYS A 102 -12.13 -18.66 -12.81
C LYS A 102 -11.15 -19.59 -12.12
N VAL A 103 -11.12 -19.52 -10.78
CA VAL A 103 -10.41 -20.49 -9.95
C VAL A 103 -10.90 -21.90 -10.25
N GLN A 104 -9.96 -22.80 -10.55
CA GLN A 104 -10.21 -24.23 -10.53
C GLN A 104 -10.22 -24.70 -9.07
N PRO A 105 -11.33 -25.30 -8.60
CA PRO A 105 -11.46 -25.69 -7.20
C PRO A 105 -10.55 -26.87 -6.84
N GLY A 106 -10.25 -26.99 -5.54
CA GLY A 106 -9.44 -28.07 -4.96
C GLY A 106 -7.94 -27.78 -4.96
N THR A 107 -7.17 -28.69 -4.37
CA THR A 107 -5.73 -28.55 -4.09
C THR A 107 -4.84 -29.47 -4.93
N SER A 108 -5.39 -30.09 -5.98
CA SER A 108 -4.62 -30.97 -6.86
C SER A 108 -3.51 -30.22 -7.60
N ALA A 109 -2.44 -30.90 -7.98
CA ALA A 109 -1.36 -30.31 -8.79
C ALA A 109 -1.89 -29.72 -10.11
N ALA A 110 -2.91 -30.33 -10.72
CA ALA A 110 -3.54 -29.82 -11.93
C ALA A 110 -4.31 -28.50 -11.67
N ALA A 111 -5.10 -28.45 -10.60
CA ALA A 111 -5.82 -27.24 -10.20
C ALA A 111 -4.85 -26.10 -9.87
N ARG A 112 -3.80 -26.40 -9.11
CA ARG A 112 -2.73 -25.44 -8.79
C ARG A 112 -2.06 -24.90 -10.06
N LYS A 113 -1.66 -25.77 -10.98
CA LYS A 113 -1.04 -25.38 -12.27
C LYS A 113 -1.97 -24.50 -13.10
N ALA A 114 -3.27 -24.78 -13.14
CA ALA A 114 -4.24 -23.93 -13.83
C ALA A 114 -4.38 -22.56 -13.15
N ASN A 115 -4.45 -22.54 -11.81
CA ASN A 115 -4.64 -21.32 -11.03
C ASN A 115 -3.44 -20.35 -11.10
N MET A 116 -2.21 -20.86 -11.25
CA MET A 116 -1.00 -20.03 -11.50
C MET A 116 -1.02 -19.26 -12.83
N THR A 117 -2.07 -19.42 -13.65
CA THR A 117 -2.24 -18.64 -14.89
C THR A 117 -3.24 -17.48 -14.75
N LEU A 118 -3.96 -17.39 -13.63
CA LEU A 118 -5.10 -16.48 -13.47
C LEU A 118 -4.71 -15.00 -13.48
N LEU A 119 -3.49 -14.66 -13.07
CA LEU A 119 -2.98 -13.28 -13.09
C LEU A 119 -2.41 -12.86 -14.46
N SER A 120 -2.38 -13.77 -15.44
CA SER A 120 -1.79 -13.49 -16.76
C SER A 120 -2.78 -12.94 -17.78
N GLU A 121 -4.08 -13.18 -17.59
CA GLU A 121 -5.15 -12.68 -18.47
C GLU A 121 -6.29 -12.12 -17.65
N GLY A 122 -6.67 -10.87 -17.91
CA GLY A 122 -7.77 -10.23 -17.22
C GLY A 122 -7.96 -8.78 -17.60
N SER A 123 -8.64 -8.06 -16.74
CA SER A 123 -8.97 -6.65 -16.92
C SER A 123 -8.33 -5.83 -15.82
N LEU A 124 -7.63 -4.76 -16.19
CA LEU A 124 -6.97 -3.83 -15.28
C LEU A 124 -7.76 -2.53 -15.23
N TYR A 125 -8.01 -2.04 -14.03
CA TYR A 125 -8.78 -0.85 -13.73
C TYR A 125 -8.03 0.08 -12.79
N VAL A 126 -8.42 1.36 -12.81
CA VAL A 126 -7.96 2.39 -11.86
C VAL A 126 -9.15 3.08 -11.22
N ALA A 127 -9.04 3.45 -9.95
CA ALA A 127 -10.14 4.05 -9.20
C ALA A 127 -10.39 5.53 -9.56
N ARG A 128 -11.67 5.90 -9.61
CA ARG A 128 -12.14 7.27 -9.51
C ARG A 128 -13.14 7.39 -8.35
N PHE A 129 -12.86 8.32 -7.45
CA PHE A 129 -13.66 8.63 -6.27
C PHE A 129 -14.50 9.89 -6.52
N GLN A 130 -15.72 9.87 -5.99
CA GLN A 130 -16.63 11.00 -5.94
C GLN A 130 -17.21 11.12 -4.53
N GLY A 131 -16.90 12.22 -3.85
CA GLY A 131 -17.46 12.56 -2.54
C GLY A 131 -18.90 13.09 -2.62
N ASN A 132 -19.65 12.97 -1.52
CA ASN A 132 -21.00 13.49 -1.39
C ASN A 132 -21.06 14.90 -0.73
N SER A 133 -19.97 15.35 -0.11
CA SER A 133 -19.85 16.59 0.66
C SER A 133 -18.84 17.57 0.05
N VAL A 134 -18.64 17.51 -1.27
CA VAL A 134 -17.63 18.29 -2.03
C VAL A 134 -17.64 19.79 -1.71
N ALA A 135 -18.81 20.37 -1.46
CA ALA A 135 -18.94 21.80 -1.16
C ALA A 135 -18.34 22.20 0.21
N GLU A 136 -18.16 21.25 1.13
CA GLU A 136 -17.61 21.47 2.47
C GLU A 136 -16.09 21.24 2.52
N ILE A 137 -15.52 20.59 1.50
CA ILE A 137 -14.10 20.23 1.48
C ILE A 137 -13.24 21.42 1.09
N ASN A 138 -12.53 21.96 2.07
CA ASN A 138 -11.63 23.11 1.93
C ASN A 138 -10.16 22.80 2.29
N GLY A 139 -9.83 21.52 2.48
CA GLY A 139 -8.47 21.07 2.80
C GLY A 139 -8.08 21.19 4.28
N THR A 140 -8.99 21.58 5.17
CA THR A 140 -8.71 21.59 6.62
C THR A 140 -8.75 20.19 7.25
N GLY A 141 -9.41 19.22 6.60
CA GLY A 141 -9.78 17.95 7.22
C GLY A 141 -10.94 18.06 8.23
N THR A 142 -11.68 19.17 8.21
CA THR A 142 -12.91 19.28 9.02
C THR A 142 -13.91 18.22 8.58
N LEU A 143 -14.45 17.46 9.52
CA LEU A 143 -15.48 16.46 9.27
C LEU A 143 -16.71 17.14 8.63
N PRO A 144 -17.24 16.62 7.51
CA PRO A 144 -18.44 17.16 6.89
C PRO A 144 -19.65 17.14 7.82
N SER A 145 -20.62 17.99 7.51
CA SER A 145 -21.82 18.18 8.34
C SER A 145 -22.74 16.95 8.42
N ASP A 146 -22.64 16.03 7.45
CA ASP A 146 -23.33 14.73 7.47
C ASP A 146 -22.63 13.68 8.36
N GLY A 147 -21.47 14.03 8.91
CA GLY A 147 -20.74 13.23 9.90
C GLY A 147 -19.79 12.19 9.32
N ALA A 148 -19.55 12.17 8.00
CA ALA A 148 -18.63 11.25 7.36
C ALA A 148 -17.84 11.91 6.23
N PHE A 149 -16.66 11.35 5.91
CA PHE A 149 -16.05 11.55 4.60
C PHE A 149 -16.41 10.34 3.77
N ASP A 150 -17.31 10.46 2.80
CA ASP A 150 -17.82 9.31 2.07
C ASP A 150 -18.36 9.64 0.67
N GLY A 151 -18.75 8.59 -0.05
CA GLY A 151 -19.35 8.75 -1.36
C GLY A 151 -19.36 7.48 -2.20
N VAL A 152 -19.31 7.69 -3.51
CA VAL A 152 -19.33 6.63 -4.53
C VAL A 152 -18.06 6.65 -5.36
N GLY A 153 -17.76 5.55 -6.03
CA GLY A 153 -16.67 5.49 -6.98
C GLY A 153 -16.87 4.43 -8.05
N GLU A 154 -15.95 4.45 -9.00
CA GLU A 154 -15.94 3.54 -10.13
C GLU A 154 -14.52 3.09 -10.48
N TRP A 155 -14.45 1.89 -11.05
CA TRP A 155 -13.24 1.31 -11.59
C TRP A 155 -13.18 1.60 -13.10
N LEU A 156 -12.34 2.57 -13.48
CA LEU A 156 -12.13 2.98 -14.86
C LEU A 156 -11.25 1.95 -15.59
N PRO A 157 -11.69 1.38 -16.71
CA PRO A 157 -10.95 0.32 -17.37
C PRO A 157 -9.73 0.88 -18.12
N LEU A 158 -8.59 0.21 -17.96
CA LEU A 158 -7.36 0.44 -18.72
C LEU A 158 -7.15 -0.70 -19.74
N LEU A 159 -7.33 -1.94 -19.27
CA LEU A 159 -7.34 -3.15 -20.09
C LEU A 159 -8.63 -3.92 -19.84
N ILE A 160 -9.24 -4.48 -20.90
CA ILE A 160 -10.33 -5.45 -20.81
C ILE A 160 -9.91 -6.74 -21.52
N ASP A 161 -9.77 -7.83 -20.78
CA ASP A 161 -9.24 -9.10 -21.25
C ASP A 161 -7.92 -8.93 -22.03
N ASN A 162 -6.97 -8.22 -21.42
CA ASN A 162 -5.67 -7.81 -21.98
C ASN A 162 -5.73 -6.97 -23.26
N ARG A 163 -6.88 -6.37 -23.59
CA ARG A 163 -7.00 -5.41 -24.70
C ARG A 163 -7.09 -4.00 -24.16
N SER A 164 -6.30 -3.08 -24.72
CA SER A 164 -6.39 -1.67 -24.36
C SER A 164 -7.76 -1.10 -24.73
N VAL A 165 -8.32 -0.34 -23.80
CA VAL A 165 -9.46 0.55 -24.04
C VAL A 165 -9.08 2.03 -23.96
N VAL A 166 -7.80 2.32 -23.73
CA VAL A 166 -7.28 3.69 -23.64
C VAL A 166 -6.94 4.19 -25.04
N ALA A 167 -7.61 5.26 -25.45
CA ALA A 167 -7.45 5.84 -26.78
C ALA A 167 -5.98 6.17 -27.08
N GLY A 168 -5.49 5.68 -28.22
CA GLY A 168 -4.11 5.91 -28.67
C GLY A 168 -3.03 5.19 -27.86
N MET A 169 -3.38 4.10 -27.14
CA MET A 169 -2.40 3.21 -26.51
C MET A 169 -2.73 1.75 -26.84
N THR A 170 -1.72 0.98 -27.22
CA THR A 170 -1.79 -0.48 -27.33
C THR A 170 -1.84 -1.14 -25.95
N ALA A 171 -2.21 -2.43 -25.88
CA ALA A 171 -2.21 -3.16 -24.62
C ALA A 171 -0.82 -3.20 -23.96
N ALA A 172 0.25 -3.37 -24.75
CA ALA A 172 1.61 -3.35 -24.24
C ALA A 172 2.00 -1.98 -23.68
N GLU A 173 1.61 -0.89 -24.35
CA GLU A 173 1.85 0.47 -23.84
C GLU A 173 1.08 0.73 -22.55
N VAL A 174 -0.18 0.29 -22.43
CA VAL A 174 -0.94 0.41 -21.17
C VAL A 174 -0.28 -0.40 -20.06
N ALA A 175 0.23 -1.60 -20.35
CA ALA A 175 0.92 -2.42 -19.35
C ALA A 175 2.25 -1.82 -18.87
N VAL A 176 3.00 -1.12 -19.74
CA VAL A 176 4.31 -0.52 -19.40
C VAL A 176 4.18 0.91 -18.85
N PHE A 177 3.22 1.67 -19.37
CA PHE A 177 2.96 3.08 -19.05
C PHE A 177 1.60 3.26 -18.36
N THR A 178 1.29 2.34 -17.44
CA THR A 178 0.01 2.28 -16.72
C THR A 178 -0.38 3.60 -16.05
N ARG A 179 0.60 4.31 -15.46
CA ARG A 179 0.36 5.64 -14.86
C ARG A 179 -0.12 6.67 -15.88
N LEU A 180 0.49 6.71 -17.07
CA LEU A 180 0.05 7.60 -18.15
C LEU A 180 -1.34 7.21 -18.69
N ALA A 181 -1.64 5.91 -18.72
CA ALA A 181 -2.96 5.41 -19.08
C ALA A 181 -4.02 5.86 -18.05
N ALA A 182 -3.72 5.75 -16.75
CA ALA A 182 -4.57 6.22 -15.67
C ALA A 182 -4.77 7.75 -15.68
N ASP A 183 -3.71 8.52 -15.93
CA ASP A 183 -3.77 9.98 -16.11
C ASP A 183 -4.79 10.35 -17.22
N ARG A 184 -4.76 9.65 -18.37
CA ARG A 184 -5.69 9.87 -19.49
C ARG A 184 -7.13 9.52 -19.16
N MET A 185 -7.34 8.54 -18.29
CA MET A 185 -8.69 8.13 -17.88
C MET A 185 -9.30 9.03 -16.80
N GLY A 186 -8.49 9.88 -16.16
CA GLY A 186 -8.95 10.79 -15.11
C GLY A 186 -9.17 10.08 -13.78
N ALA A 187 -8.24 9.19 -13.41
CA ALA A 187 -8.18 8.58 -12.09
C ALA A 187 -8.02 9.63 -10.98
N THR A 188 -8.51 9.33 -9.77
CA THR A 188 -8.36 10.22 -8.61
C THR A 188 -6.95 10.13 -8.07
N LYS A 189 -6.25 11.26 -8.00
CA LYS A 189 -4.90 11.37 -7.42
C LYS A 189 -4.94 11.21 -5.91
N MET A 190 -4.39 10.12 -5.39
CA MET A 190 -4.45 9.74 -3.98
C MET A 190 -3.23 10.20 -3.16
N ASP A 191 -3.38 10.20 -1.84
CA ASP A 191 -2.30 10.45 -0.90
C ASP A 191 -1.50 9.17 -0.58
N ARG A 192 -0.67 8.73 -1.55
CA ARG A 192 0.25 7.57 -1.42
C ARG A 192 -0.48 6.30 -0.99
N CYS A 193 -1.16 5.64 -1.92
CA CYS A 193 -1.74 4.33 -1.65
C CYS A 193 -0.61 3.33 -1.42
N GLU A 194 -0.44 2.90 -0.16
CA GLU A 194 0.46 1.82 0.22
C GLU A 194 -0.32 0.50 0.15
N ASP A 195 -0.42 -0.24 1.26
CA ASP A 195 -1.04 -1.56 1.24
C ASP A 195 -2.57 -1.49 1.07
N VAL A 196 -3.10 -2.54 0.43
CA VAL A 196 -4.52 -2.66 0.13
C VAL A 196 -4.99 -4.07 0.41
N GLU A 197 -5.83 -4.26 1.42
CA GLU A 197 -6.26 -5.58 1.85
C GLU A 197 -7.80 -5.72 1.80
N PRO A 198 -8.34 -6.72 1.08
CA PRO A 198 -9.74 -7.11 1.19
C PRO A 198 -9.97 -7.89 2.49
N ASN A 199 -10.91 -7.44 3.32
CA ASN A 199 -11.31 -8.14 4.53
C ASN A 199 -11.91 -9.52 4.18
N PRO A 200 -11.37 -10.63 4.71
CA PRO A 200 -11.78 -11.97 4.33
C PRO A 200 -13.19 -12.35 4.81
N ALA A 201 -13.73 -11.66 5.81
CA ALA A 201 -15.06 -11.91 6.35
C ALA A 201 -16.15 -11.08 5.64
N THR A 202 -15.86 -9.82 5.29
CA THR A 202 -16.88 -8.89 4.77
C THR A 202 -16.72 -8.58 3.28
N GLY A 203 -15.55 -8.82 2.71
CA GLY A 203 -15.20 -8.41 1.34
C GLY A 203 -15.01 -6.90 1.15
N LYS A 204 -15.12 -6.09 2.21
CA LYS A 204 -14.74 -4.67 2.18
C LYS A 204 -13.24 -4.53 1.97
N VAL A 205 -12.80 -3.49 1.28
CA VAL A 205 -11.38 -3.29 0.96
C VAL A 205 -10.85 -2.10 1.74
N TYR A 206 -9.67 -2.23 2.32
CA TYR A 206 -9.04 -1.19 3.13
C TYR A 206 -7.75 -0.75 2.46
N VAL A 207 -7.58 0.56 2.31
CA VAL A 207 -6.43 1.18 1.63
C VAL A 207 -5.73 2.06 2.65
N ALA A 208 -4.44 1.81 2.86
CA ALA A 208 -3.60 2.73 3.60
C ALA A 208 -3.15 3.88 2.69
N CYS A 209 -3.39 5.11 3.13
CA CYS A 209 -2.94 6.33 2.45
C CYS A 209 -2.00 7.07 3.39
N THR A 210 -0.70 6.81 3.28
CA THR A 210 0.26 7.11 4.35
C THR A 210 0.47 8.59 4.61
N ASN A 211 0.62 9.42 3.58
CA ASN A 211 0.70 10.88 3.68
C ASN A 211 0.84 11.54 2.29
N ASN A 212 0.64 12.85 2.24
CA ASN A 212 0.98 13.67 1.09
C ASN A 212 1.16 15.15 1.47
N THR A 213 2.38 15.52 1.83
CA THR A 213 2.69 16.92 2.18
C THR A 213 2.64 17.89 1.00
N ASN A 214 2.43 17.40 -0.23
CA ASN A 214 2.29 18.25 -1.42
C ASN A 214 0.82 18.53 -1.77
N ARG A 215 -0.15 17.87 -1.13
CA ARG A 215 -1.59 18.07 -1.36
C ARG A 215 -1.96 19.53 -1.22
N GLY A 216 -2.63 20.12 -2.21
CA GLY A 216 -3.06 21.52 -2.20
C GLY A 216 -1.92 22.56 -2.21
N VAL A 217 -0.67 22.15 -2.44
CA VAL A 217 0.48 23.07 -2.53
C VAL A 217 0.71 23.51 -3.97
N GLY A 218 0.71 24.81 -4.22
CA GLY A 218 0.99 25.38 -5.55
C GLY A 218 -0.01 24.90 -6.60
N SER A 219 0.48 24.28 -7.67
CA SER A 219 -0.35 23.70 -8.75
C SER A 219 -0.67 22.22 -8.58
N ASN A 220 -0.31 21.63 -7.43
CA ASN A 220 -0.65 20.24 -7.15
C ASN A 220 -2.16 20.07 -6.95
N ALA A 221 -2.64 18.83 -7.06
CA ALA A 221 -4.04 18.53 -6.89
C ALA A 221 -4.56 19.07 -5.54
N PRO A 222 -5.73 19.74 -5.51
CA PRO A 222 -6.31 20.25 -4.27
C PRO A 222 -6.75 19.08 -3.37
N ALA A 223 -7.14 19.42 -2.14
CA ALA A 223 -7.90 18.50 -1.31
C ALA A 223 -9.24 18.19 -1.97
N ASP A 224 -9.65 16.93 -1.87
CA ASP A 224 -10.97 16.42 -2.20
C ASP A 224 -11.43 15.56 -1.02
N GLU A 225 -12.65 15.04 -1.07
CA GLU A 225 -13.21 14.34 0.10
C GLU A 225 -12.46 13.05 0.44
N ALA A 226 -11.91 12.37 -0.57
CA ALA A 226 -11.09 11.18 -0.36
C ALA A 226 -9.70 11.53 0.18
N ASN A 227 -9.23 12.77 -0.04
CA ASN A 227 -7.93 13.29 0.40
C ASN A 227 -8.13 14.66 1.10
N PRO A 228 -8.73 14.70 2.31
CA PRO A 228 -9.41 15.88 2.83
C PRO A 228 -8.49 16.95 3.44
N ARG A 229 -7.18 16.70 3.54
CA ARG A 229 -6.20 17.58 4.17
C ARG A 229 -5.16 18.12 3.18
N THR A 230 -5.06 19.43 3.08
CA THR A 230 -3.91 20.11 2.45
C THR A 230 -2.66 19.84 3.27
N GLN A 231 -1.53 19.57 2.60
CA GLN A 231 -0.27 19.18 3.24
C GLN A 231 -0.45 18.04 4.25
N ASN A 232 -1.21 17.01 3.88
CA ASN A 232 -1.50 15.87 4.74
C ASN A 232 -0.20 15.20 5.23
N ARG A 233 0.11 15.32 6.52
CA ARG A 233 1.29 14.70 7.14
C ARG A 233 1.00 13.34 7.75
N ASP A 234 -0.22 13.13 8.23
CA ASP A 234 -0.52 11.98 9.09
C ASP A 234 -1.19 10.79 8.37
N GLY A 235 -1.74 11.00 7.17
CA GLY A 235 -2.39 9.92 6.41
C GLY A 235 -3.83 9.61 6.81
N HIS A 236 -4.41 8.60 6.18
CA HIS A 236 -5.78 8.15 6.41
C HIS A 236 -5.98 6.70 5.94
N ILE A 237 -7.09 6.08 6.35
CA ILE A 237 -7.51 4.75 5.88
C ILE A 237 -8.82 4.89 5.12
N VAL A 238 -8.84 4.47 3.86
CA VAL A 238 -10.07 4.37 3.06
C VAL A 238 -10.69 2.99 3.26
N GLU A 239 -12.00 2.91 3.50
CA GLU A 239 -12.80 1.68 3.49
C GLU A 239 -13.72 1.69 2.25
N LEU A 240 -13.60 0.70 1.38
CA LEU A 240 -14.42 0.52 0.18
C LEU A 240 -15.41 -0.64 0.36
N SER A 241 -16.59 -0.50 -0.21
CA SER A 241 -17.58 -1.57 -0.35
C SER A 241 -17.95 -1.72 -1.82
N GLU A 242 -17.59 -2.84 -2.44
CA GLU A 242 -17.94 -3.14 -3.83
C GLU A 242 -19.46 -3.26 -3.97
N ALA A 243 -20.02 -2.65 -5.02
CA ALA A 243 -21.45 -2.56 -5.20
C ALA A 243 -22.08 -3.95 -5.28
N GLY A 244 -23.08 -4.21 -4.42
CA GLY A 244 -23.75 -5.50 -4.32
C GLY A 244 -22.85 -6.64 -3.82
N GLY A 245 -21.73 -6.33 -3.16
CA GLY A 245 -20.77 -7.34 -2.70
C GLY A 245 -20.01 -8.02 -3.84
N ASN A 246 -20.01 -7.43 -5.05
CA ASN A 246 -19.41 -8.03 -6.22
C ASN A 246 -18.01 -7.44 -6.49
N ALA A 247 -16.96 -8.09 -5.98
CA ALA A 247 -15.57 -7.66 -6.16
C ALA A 247 -15.13 -7.56 -7.63
N SER A 248 -15.76 -8.31 -8.55
CA SER A 248 -15.46 -8.25 -9.99
C SER A 248 -16.26 -7.18 -10.75
N GLY A 249 -17.11 -6.43 -10.03
CA GLY A 249 -17.88 -5.29 -10.55
C GLY A 249 -17.02 -4.03 -10.76
N THR A 250 -17.63 -2.94 -11.21
CA THR A 250 -16.90 -1.70 -11.56
C THR A 250 -17.38 -0.48 -10.77
N ARG A 251 -18.14 -0.68 -9.69
CA ARG A 251 -18.68 0.40 -8.86
C ARG A 251 -18.51 0.05 -7.40
N PHE A 252 -18.29 1.05 -6.57
CA PHE A 252 -18.16 0.90 -5.13
C PHE A 252 -18.73 2.12 -4.40
N THR A 253 -19.03 1.95 -3.12
CA THR A 253 -19.14 3.05 -2.16
C THR A 253 -17.88 3.09 -1.31
N TRP A 254 -17.58 4.22 -0.70
CA TRP A 254 -16.39 4.38 0.13
C TRP A 254 -16.64 5.32 1.29
N ASN A 255 -15.87 5.17 2.36
CA ASN A 255 -15.73 6.15 3.45
C ASN A 255 -14.29 6.21 3.93
N LEU A 256 -13.88 7.29 4.61
CA LEU A 256 -12.65 7.28 5.39
C LEU A 256 -12.94 6.65 6.76
N LEU A 257 -12.36 5.49 7.02
CA LEU A 257 -12.44 4.86 8.34
C LEU A 257 -11.69 5.73 9.36
N LEU A 258 -10.48 6.14 9.01
CA LEU A 258 -9.59 6.95 9.86
C LEU A 258 -9.08 8.16 9.08
N VAL A 259 -9.05 9.33 9.72
CA VAL A 259 -8.17 10.45 9.38
C VAL A 259 -7.16 10.56 10.52
N CYS A 260 -5.94 10.10 10.25
CA CYS A 260 -4.93 9.83 11.26
C CYS A 260 -4.32 11.12 11.84
N GLY A 261 -3.61 10.98 12.95
CA GLY A 261 -2.90 12.01 13.68
C GLY A 261 -2.97 11.76 15.19
N ASP A 262 -2.35 12.65 15.96
CA ASP A 262 -2.52 12.67 17.41
C ASP A 262 -3.76 13.49 17.80
N PRO A 263 -4.83 12.88 18.34
CA PRO A 263 -6.05 13.59 18.70
C PRO A 263 -5.85 14.68 19.76
N ALA A 264 -4.81 14.61 20.59
CA ALA A 264 -4.49 15.63 21.58
C ALA A 264 -3.87 16.90 20.94
N ARG A 265 -3.33 16.80 19.73
CA ARG A 265 -2.65 17.91 19.02
C ARG A 265 -3.34 18.32 17.73
N ASN A 266 -4.09 17.41 17.11
CA ASN A 266 -4.73 17.61 15.83
C ASN A 266 -6.26 17.43 15.97
N PRO A 267 -7.03 18.54 15.99
CA PRO A 267 -8.48 18.49 16.17
C PRO A 267 -9.22 17.93 14.96
N THR A 268 -8.57 17.81 13.78
CA THR A 268 -9.20 17.35 12.53
C THR A 268 -9.02 15.86 12.28
N THR A 269 -8.48 15.13 13.26
CA THR A 269 -8.50 13.66 13.28
C THR A 269 -9.93 13.10 13.22
N TYR A 270 -10.10 11.89 12.72
CA TYR A 270 -11.38 11.19 12.68
C TYR A 270 -11.15 9.69 12.83
N PHE A 271 -11.98 9.02 13.62
CA PHE A 271 -11.79 7.61 13.99
C PHE A 271 -13.13 6.86 13.85
N GLY A 272 -13.77 6.95 12.68
CA GLY A 272 -15.03 6.26 12.40
C GLY A 272 -16.19 6.59 13.35
N GLY A 273 -16.16 7.77 13.99
CA GLY A 273 -17.10 8.20 15.02
C GLY A 273 -16.73 7.81 16.46
N TYR A 274 -15.65 7.06 16.66
CA TYR A 274 -15.18 6.69 18.01
C TYR A 274 -14.66 7.90 18.79
N PRO A 275 -14.86 7.97 20.12
CA PRO A 275 -14.35 9.07 20.94
C PRO A 275 -12.83 9.24 20.86
N LYS A 276 -12.38 10.43 20.44
CA LYS A 276 -10.96 10.77 20.23
C LYS A 276 -10.09 10.67 21.48
N ASP A 277 -10.68 10.83 22.66
CA ASP A 277 -10.01 10.71 23.95
C ASP A 277 -9.76 9.25 24.37
N LYS A 278 -10.24 8.28 23.59
CA LYS A 278 -10.17 6.84 23.87
C LYS A 278 -9.42 6.04 22.81
N VAL A 279 -8.67 6.71 21.93
CA VAL A 279 -7.85 6.07 20.89
C VAL A 279 -6.36 6.36 21.10
N SER A 280 -5.51 5.46 20.64
CA SER A 280 -4.08 5.72 20.51
C SER A 280 -3.81 6.71 19.35
N PRO A 281 -2.81 7.61 19.48
CA PRO A 281 -2.33 8.38 18.33
C PRO A 281 -1.77 7.40 17.28
N ILE A 282 -2.06 7.66 16.01
CA ILE A 282 -1.58 6.87 14.87
C ILE A 282 -1.29 7.83 13.71
N SER A 283 -0.22 7.62 12.97
CA SER A 283 0.17 8.44 11.82
C SER A 283 0.90 7.57 10.81
N CYS A 284 0.87 7.98 9.54
CA CYS A 284 1.52 7.31 8.42
C CYS A 284 1.19 5.81 8.38
N PRO A 285 -0.11 5.45 8.28
CA PRO A 285 -0.49 4.06 8.13
C PRO A 285 0.07 3.51 6.82
N ASP A 286 0.62 2.30 6.89
CA ASP A 286 1.28 1.63 5.78
C ASP A 286 0.66 0.25 5.50
N ASN A 287 1.08 -0.82 6.19
CA ASN A 287 0.54 -2.14 5.90
C ASN A 287 -0.77 -2.41 6.66
N VAL A 288 -1.65 -3.20 6.05
CA VAL A 288 -2.94 -3.57 6.63
C VAL A 288 -3.16 -5.08 6.60
N ALA A 289 -3.65 -5.62 7.71
CA ALA A 289 -3.97 -7.05 7.84
C ALA A 289 -5.25 -7.25 8.65
N PHE A 290 -5.80 -8.47 8.62
CA PHE A 290 -6.99 -8.84 9.38
C PHE A 290 -6.71 -9.98 10.35
N ASP A 291 -7.34 -9.93 11.52
CA ASP A 291 -7.44 -11.09 12.42
C ASP A 291 -8.66 -11.96 12.09
N SER A 292 -8.75 -13.13 12.73
CA SER A 292 -9.88 -14.06 12.53
C SER A 292 -11.24 -13.52 12.98
N GLN A 293 -11.27 -12.43 13.76
CA GLN A 293 -12.49 -11.73 14.17
C GLN A 293 -12.86 -10.59 13.21
N GLY A 294 -12.05 -10.35 12.18
CA GLY A 294 -12.27 -9.29 11.19
C GLY A 294 -11.88 -7.90 11.67
N ASN A 295 -11.09 -7.76 12.75
CA ASN A 295 -10.51 -6.47 13.10
C ASN A 295 -9.37 -6.12 12.14
N LEU A 296 -9.21 -4.83 11.88
CA LEU A 296 -8.12 -4.31 11.07
C LEU A 296 -6.87 -4.12 11.94
N TRP A 297 -5.73 -4.54 11.42
CA TRP A 297 -4.41 -4.32 12.00
C TRP A 297 -3.62 -3.42 11.06
N ILE A 298 -3.04 -2.35 11.60
CA ILE A 298 -2.37 -1.29 10.82
C ILE A 298 -0.94 -1.17 11.33
N SER A 299 0.04 -1.31 10.45
CA SER A 299 1.42 -0.94 10.73
C SER A 299 1.69 0.50 10.29
N THR A 300 2.73 1.13 10.84
CA THR A 300 3.09 2.52 10.50
C THR A 300 4.53 2.62 10.03
N ASP A 301 4.77 3.54 9.09
CA ASP A 301 6.09 4.00 8.63
C ASP A 301 6.14 5.54 8.60
N GLY A 302 6.91 6.14 9.50
CA GLY A 302 7.12 7.59 9.54
C GLY A 302 6.35 8.32 10.65
N GLN A 303 5.75 7.56 11.58
CA GLN A 303 5.18 8.10 12.82
C GLN A 303 6.18 8.95 13.64
N PRO A 304 7.47 8.58 13.76
CA PRO A 304 8.45 9.34 14.56
C PRO A 304 8.62 10.78 14.12
N SER A 305 8.71 11.02 12.81
CA SER A 305 8.92 12.37 12.26
C SER A 305 7.63 13.22 12.23
N THR A 306 6.47 12.58 12.36
CA THR A 306 5.17 13.25 12.24
C THR A 306 4.56 13.56 13.59
N VAL A 307 4.40 12.56 14.45
CA VAL A 307 3.79 12.70 15.78
C VAL A 307 4.77 12.41 16.92
N GLY A 308 6.00 11.98 16.67
CA GLY A 308 7.03 11.86 17.73
C GLY A 308 6.95 10.57 18.55
N PHE A 309 6.25 9.55 18.06
CA PHE A 309 6.22 8.21 18.64
C PHE A 309 6.93 7.23 17.70
N ASN A 310 7.55 6.18 18.24
CA ASN A 310 8.06 5.08 17.43
C ASN A 310 6.94 4.50 16.57
N ASP A 311 7.28 3.99 15.39
CA ASP A 311 6.33 3.20 14.61
C ASP A 311 5.84 1.97 15.37
N GLY A 312 4.69 1.44 14.96
CA GLY A 312 4.07 0.34 15.69
C GLY A 312 3.01 -0.41 14.90
N LEU A 313 2.42 -1.38 15.57
CA LEU A 313 1.25 -2.11 15.10
C LEU A 313 0.04 -1.73 15.95
N PHE A 314 -1.07 -1.45 15.29
CA PHE A 314 -2.31 -0.99 15.90
C PHE A 314 -3.46 -1.90 15.52
N LYS A 315 -4.38 -2.15 16.46
CA LYS A 315 -5.63 -2.86 16.22
C LYS A 315 -6.77 -1.85 16.13
N VAL A 316 -7.68 -2.04 15.18
CA VAL A 316 -8.85 -1.19 14.93
C VAL A 316 -10.11 -2.02 14.82
N GLY A 317 -11.10 -1.74 15.68
CA GLY A 317 -12.43 -2.32 15.55
C GLY A 317 -13.16 -1.76 14.32
N LEU A 318 -13.90 -2.60 13.58
CA LEU A 318 -14.56 -2.19 12.34
C LEU A 318 -16.09 -2.06 12.46
N GLU A 319 -16.69 -2.62 13.51
CA GLU A 319 -18.14 -2.70 13.67
C GLU A 319 -18.62 -2.33 15.08
N GLY A 320 -19.92 -2.03 15.18
CA GLY A 320 -20.59 -1.79 16.45
C GLY A 320 -20.03 -0.62 17.25
N ALA A 321 -20.09 -0.75 18.58
CA ALA A 321 -19.60 0.27 19.51
C ALA A 321 -18.08 0.48 19.46
N GLU A 322 -17.34 -0.46 18.86
CA GLU A 322 -15.87 -0.45 18.77
C GLU A 322 -15.37 0.05 17.41
N ARG A 323 -16.28 0.42 16.47
CA ARG A 323 -15.88 0.92 15.15
C ARG A 323 -14.99 2.14 15.29
N GLY A 324 -13.79 2.05 14.71
CA GLY A 324 -12.78 3.10 14.72
C GLY A 324 -11.97 3.20 16.01
N ARG A 325 -12.16 2.31 16.98
CA ARG A 325 -11.31 2.27 18.17
C ARG A 325 -9.90 1.83 17.81
N VAL A 326 -8.96 2.76 17.75
CA VAL A 326 -7.54 2.48 17.51
C VAL A 326 -6.83 2.20 18.82
N GLN A 327 -6.16 1.05 18.90
CA GLN A 327 -5.37 0.64 20.07
C GLN A 327 -3.98 0.20 19.63
N GLN A 328 -2.95 0.84 20.15
CA GLN A 328 -1.59 0.38 19.93
C GLN A 328 -1.38 -0.99 20.59
N PHE A 329 -0.88 -1.94 19.80
CA PHE A 329 -0.55 -3.29 20.25
C PHE A 329 0.93 -3.42 20.61
N LEU A 330 1.82 -2.87 19.75
CA LEU A 330 3.25 -2.79 20.01
C LEU A 330 3.86 -1.54 19.38
N ALA A 331 5.09 -1.23 19.79
CA ALA A 331 5.98 -0.28 19.14
C ALA A 331 7.27 -1.00 18.74
N VAL A 332 7.89 -0.58 17.65
CA VAL A 332 9.18 -1.08 17.20
C VAL A 332 10.34 -0.23 17.74
N PRO A 333 11.59 -0.72 17.68
CA PRO A 333 12.76 0.02 18.09
C PRO A 333 12.94 1.34 17.35
N ARG A 334 13.84 2.16 17.87
CA ARG A 334 14.19 3.46 17.29
C ARG A 334 14.61 3.35 15.82
N ASP A 335 14.14 4.32 15.04
CA ASP A 335 14.42 4.52 13.60
C ASP A 335 14.12 3.24 12.78
N ALA A 336 13.15 2.45 13.24
CA ALA A 336 12.57 1.32 12.52
C ALA A 336 11.12 1.64 12.17
N GLU A 337 10.63 1.08 11.08
CA GLU A 337 9.20 0.97 10.81
C GLU A 337 8.67 -0.42 11.22
N THR A 338 7.35 -0.52 11.34
CA THR A 338 6.69 -1.83 11.46
C THR A 338 6.14 -2.22 10.10
N CYS A 339 6.52 -3.40 9.60
CA CYS A 339 6.13 -3.85 8.27
C CYS A 339 5.59 -5.30 8.28
N GLY A 340 4.76 -5.64 7.30
CA GLY A 340 4.33 -6.99 6.96
C GLY A 340 3.73 -7.78 8.12
N PRO A 341 2.71 -7.27 8.82
CA PRO A 341 2.10 -8.00 9.92
C PRO A 341 1.39 -9.26 9.42
N VAL A 342 1.59 -10.38 10.11
CA VAL A 342 0.81 -11.62 9.90
C VAL A 342 0.12 -11.98 11.19
N ILE A 343 -1.22 -11.98 11.17
CA ILE A 343 -2.05 -12.15 12.36
C ILE A 343 -2.57 -13.59 12.43
N HIS A 344 -1.89 -14.42 13.21
CA HIS A 344 -2.31 -15.79 13.55
C HIS A 344 -2.94 -15.81 14.96
N ASP A 345 -3.97 -14.99 15.16
CA ASP A 345 -4.60 -14.78 16.47
C ASP A 345 -5.23 -16.06 17.05
N GLN A 346 -5.71 -16.97 16.19
CA GLN A 346 -6.22 -18.28 16.60
C GLN A 346 -5.13 -19.19 17.21
N ASP A 347 -3.89 -19.04 16.75
CA ASP A 347 -2.71 -19.72 17.27
C ASP A 347 -2.00 -18.91 18.37
N GLY A 348 -2.61 -17.78 18.80
CA GLY A 348 -2.06 -16.88 19.80
C GLY A 348 -0.77 -16.18 19.38
N SER A 349 -0.51 -16.06 18.07
CA SER A 349 0.73 -15.51 17.52
C SER A 349 0.49 -14.34 16.57
N VAL A 350 1.28 -13.28 16.73
CA VAL A 350 1.36 -12.15 15.80
C VAL A 350 2.80 -12.02 15.33
N PHE A 351 3.02 -11.94 14.03
CA PHE A 351 4.35 -11.70 13.46
C PHE A 351 4.43 -10.29 12.91
N VAL A 352 5.55 -9.62 13.13
CA VAL A 352 5.88 -8.33 12.50
C VAL A 352 7.30 -8.33 12.01
N ALA A 353 7.58 -7.64 10.90
CA ALA A 353 8.92 -7.28 10.51
C ALA A 353 9.30 -5.93 11.15
N VAL A 354 10.43 -5.91 11.84
CA VAL A 354 11.11 -4.67 12.26
C VAL A 354 12.05 -4.31 11.12
N GLN A 355 11.64 -3.37 10.25
CA GLN A 355 12.45 -2.97 9.10
C GLN A 355 13.45 -1.88 9.51
N HIS A 356 14.65 -1.95 8.90
CA HIS A 356 15.73 -0.96 8.98
C HIS A 356 15.97 -0.24 10.33
N PRO A 357 16.04 -0.95 11.48
CA PRO A 357 16.33 -0.28 12.75
C PRO A 357 17.62 0.55 12.66
N GLY A 358 17.56 1.82 13.03
CA GLY A 358 18.71 2.71 12.99
C GLY A 358 19.05 3.26 11.60
N GLU A 359 18.06 3.45 10.71
CA GLU A 359 18.27 3.88 9.31
C GLU A 359 19.16 5.13 9.14
N ASP A 360 19.06 6.10 10.06
CA ASP A 360 19.80 7.37 10.06
C ASP A 360 21.14 7.29 10.80
N GLY A 361 21.49 6.10 11.31
CA GLY A 361 22.76 5.83 11.94
C GLY A 361 23.92 5.72 10.95
N SER A 362 25.13 5.62 11.50
CA SER A 362 26.33 5.25 10.73
C SER A 362 27.06 4.09 11.39
N TRP A 363 28.01 3.50 10.66
CA TRP A 363 28.86 2.44 11.23
C TRP A 363 29.57 2.87 12.53
N ALA A 364 30.02 4.13 12.59
CA ALA A 364 30.72 4.66 13.75
C ALA A 364 29.78 5.19 14.86
N ALA A 365 28.51 5.44 14.52
CA ALA A 365 27.52 6.02 15.42
C ALA A 365 26.14 5.41 15.11
N GLN A 366 25.93 4.19 15.60
CA GLN A 366 24.65 3.48 15.48
C GLN A 366 23.60 4.15 16.38
N THR A 367 22.37 4.28 15.90
CA THR A 367 21.25 4.84 16.67
C THR A 367 20.33 3.76 17.26
N SER A 368 20.46 2.52 16.77
CA SER A 368 19.76 1.33 17.28
C SER A 368 20.74 0.16 17.42
N TYR A 369 20.49 -0.70 18.40
CA TYR A 369 21.25 -1.93 18.67
C TYR A 369 20.37 -3.19 18.58
N PHE A 370 19.14 -3.06 18.10
CA PHE A 370 18.21 -4.17 17.94
C PHE A 370 18.71 -5.18 16.89
N PRO A 371 18.56 -6.50 17.08
CA PRO A 371 17.87 -7.16 18.19
C PRO A 371 18.78 -7.60 19.33
N ASP A 372 20.10 -7.61 19.11
CA ASP A 372 21.05 -8.27 20.01
C ASP A 372 21.49 -7.37 21.18
N TYR A 373 21.31 -6.05 21.07
CA TYR A 373 21.67 -5.04 22.07
C TYR A 373 23.12 -5.10 22.57
N VAL A 374 24.04 -5.53 21.70
CA VAL A 374 25.48 -5.59 22.00
C VAL A 374 26.06 -4.17 22.09
N PRO A 375 26.63 -3.75 23.23
CA PRO A 375 27.14 -2.40 23.40
C PRO A 375 28.33 -2.09 22.48
N ALA A 376 28.43 -0.83 22.05
CA ALA A 376 29.56 -0.36 21.26
C ALA A 376 30.91 -0.62 21.95
N GLY A 377 31.89 -1.10 21.19
CA GLY A 377 33.23 -1.41 21.69
C GLY A 377 33.35 -2.77 22.40
N THR A 378 32.27 -3.56 22.48
CA THR A 378 32.31 -4.93 23.01
C THR A 378 32.40 -5.95 21.89
N ARG A 379 32.95 -7.14 22.20
CA ARG A 379 32.99 -8.26 21.26
C ARG A 379 31.65 -9.01 21.36
N PRO A 380 30.89 -9.18 20.27
CA PRO A 380 29.63 -9.93 20.30
C PRO A 380 29.86 -11.39 20.66
N GLY A 381 28.91 -11.98 21.38
CA GLY A 381 28.83 -13.41 21.64
C GLY A 381 28.54 -14.22 20.37
N ARG A 382 28.50 -15.55 20.51
CA ARG A 382 28.21 -16.44 19.38
C ARG A 382 26.76 -16.25 18.92
N GLY A 383 26.56 -15.76 17.70
CA GLY A 383 25.24 -15.55 17.10
C GLY A 383 24.71 -14.11 17.23
N GLU A 384 25.38 -13.28 18.03
CA GLU A 384 25.06 -11.87 18.20
C GLU A 384 25.81 -11.00 17.18
N ALA A 385 25.28 -9.82 16.91
CA ALA A 385 25.91 -8.79 16.12
C ALA A 385 25.94 -7.45 16.88
N ALA A 386 27.09 -6.76 16.84
CA ALA A 386 27.22 -5.37 17.31
C ALA A 386 26.80 -4.37 16.22
N LEU A 387 25.63 -4.61 15.62
CA LEU A 387 25.01 -3.74 14.62
C LEU A 387 23.50 -3.98 14.55
N PRO A 388 22.72 -2.96 14.17
CA PRO A 388 21.29 -3.13 13.99
C PRO A 388 20.98 -4.11 12.85
N ARG A 389 19.95 -4.93 13.03
CA ARG A 389 19.52 -5.94 12.04
C ARG A 389 18.01 -5.96 11.88
N PRO A 390 17.48 -5.79 10.65
CA PRO A 390 16.08 -6.10 10.36
C PRO A 390 15.77 -7.53 10.79
N SER A 391 14.63 -7.73 11.45
CA SER A 391 14.26 -9.02 12.03
C SER A 391 12.75 -9.23 11.97
N VAL A 392 12.32 -10.48 11.77
CA VAL A 392 10.93 -10.89 12.00
C VAL A 392 10.77 -11.29 13.47
N VAL A 393 9.80 -10.68 14.15
CA VAL A 393 9.51 -10.89 15.56
C VAL A 393 8.16 -11.60 15.69
N GLN A 394 8.13 -12.68 16.49
CA GLN A 394 6.90 -13.32 16.93
C GLN A 394 6.50 -12.78 18.30
N VAL A 395 5.29 -12.24 18.40
CA VAL A 395 4.65 -11.83 19.63
C VAL A 395 3.59 -12.88 19.98
N TYR A 396 3.66 -13.41 21.20
CA TYR A 396 2.73 -14.42 21.70
C TYR A 396 2.38 -14.16 23.16
N ARG A 397 1.25 -14.71 23.60
CA ARG A 397 0.85 -14.63 25.01
C ARG A 397 1.63 -15.66 25.82
N ALA A 398 2.33 -15.19 26.86
CA ALA A 398 3.11 -16.03 27.78
C ALA A 398 2.24 -16.92 28.68
#